data_AF-A0A963DI86-F1
#
_entry.id   AF-A0A963DI86-F1
#
_cell.length_a   1.000
_cell.length_b   1.000
_cell.length_c   1.000
_cell.angle_alpha   90.00
_cell.angle_beta   90.00
_cell.angle_gamma   90.00
#
_symmetry.space_group_name_H-M   'P 1'
#
loop_
_entity.id
_entity.type
_entity.pdbx_description
1 polymer ?
#
loop_
_entity_poly.entity_id
_entity_poly.type
_entity_poly.pdbx_seq_one_letter_code
_entity_poly.pdbx_strand_id
1 'polypeptide(L)'
;MEDPADYRIDPRQTPARSITTEDLIAHAHARHAGIPYENRERWLQRLPERLHDLADLILGGRMNTSQIADALAALIDRIENAPADDHRRHY
;
A
#
# COMPACT_ATOMS: atom_id res chain seq x y z
N MET A 1 -27.62 43.00 -7.67
CA MET A 1 -27.62 41.63 -8.22
C MET A 1 -26.19 41.33 -8.56
N GLU A 2 -25.53 40.52 -7.75
CA GLU A 2 -24.18 40.04 -8.04
C GLU A 2 -24.26 38.98 -9.16
N ASP A 3 -23.41 39.15 -10.16
CA ASP A 3 -23.22 38.24 -11.27
C ASP A 3 -22.55 36.95 -10.74
N PRO A 4 -23.14 35.75 -10.88
CA PRO A 4 -22.51 34.53 -10.39
C PRO A 4 -21.31 34.24 -11.28
N ALA A 5 -20.11 34.38 -10.71
CA ALA A 5 -18.85 34.07 -11.36
C ALA A 5 -18.92 32.71 -12.07
N ASP A 6 -18.78 32.76 -13.40
CA ASP A 6 -18.68 31.62 -14.30
C ASP A 6 -17.48 30.76 -13.86
N TYR A 7 -17.76 29.74 -13.04
CA TYR A 7 -16.79 28.74 -12.62
C TYR A 7 -16.52 27.81 -13.81
N ARG A 8 -15.85 28.35 -14.83
CA ARG A 8 -15.39 27.61 -15.98
C ARG A 8 -14.18 26.81 -15.55
N ILE A 9 -14.42 25.59 -15.07
CA ILE A 9 -13.38 24.58 -14.86
C ILE A 9 -12.67 24.39 -16.20
N ASP A 10 -11.43 24.86 -16.30
CA ASP A 10 -10.61 24.68 -17.49
C ASP A 10 -10.32 23.18 -17.65
N PRO A 11 -10.64 22.55 -18.80
CA PRO A 11 -10.41 21.11 -18.99
C PRO A 11 -8.92 20.73 -18.95
N ARG A 12 -7.99 21.69 -18.98
CA ARG A 12 -6.55 21.47 -18.77
C ARG A 12 -6.14 21.48 -17.30
N GLN A 13 -7.05 21.83 -16.37
CA GLN A 13 -6.89 21.62 -14.93
C GLN A 13 -7.39 20.25 -14.49
N THR A 14 -7.41 19.25 -15.38
CA THR A 14 -7.47 17.86 -14.90
C THR A 14 -6.18 17.66 -14.07
N PRO A 15 -6.24 17.45 -12.74
CA PRO A 15 -5.03 17.19 -11.99
C PRO A 15 -4.34 16.01 -12.68
N ALA A 16 -3.06 16.17 -13.01
CA ALA A 16 -2.24 15.03 -13.42
C ALA A 16 -2.52 13.91 -12.43
N ARG A 17 -3.01 12.76 -12.93
CA ARG A 17 -3.60 11.69 -12.10
C ARG A 17 -2.64 11.39 -10.95
N SER A 18 -2.98 11.88 -9.75
CA SER A 18 -2.14 11.70 -8.57
C SER A 18 -2.04 10.20 -8.33
N ILE A 19 -0.82 9.72 -8.08
CA ILE A 19 -0.63 8.31 -7.72
C ILE A 19 -1.47 8.00 -6.49
N THR A 20 -2.29 6.95 -6.58
CA THR A 20 -3.16 6.52 -5.48
C THR A 20 -2.48 5.42 -4.68
N THR A 21 -2.96 5.18 -3.46
CA THR A 21 -2.53 4.01 -2.68
C THR A 21 -2.80 2.70 -3.41
N GLU A 22 -3.93 2.61 -4.13
CA GLU A 22 -4.29 1.43 -4.94
C GLU A 22 -3.30 1.20 -6.08
N ASP A 23 -2.82 2.26 -6.75
CA ASP A 23 -1.76 2.15 -7.77
C ASP A 23 -0.46 1.60 -7.17
N LEU A 24 -0.10 2.01 -5.95
CA LEU A 24 1.09 1.51 -5.25
C LEU A 24 0.91 0.04 -4.81
N ILE A 25 -0.27 -0.35 -4.35
CA ILE A 25 -0.58 -1.75 -3.99
C ILE A 25 -0.50 -2.62 -5.25
N ALA A 26 -1.10 -2.19 -6.36
CA ALA A 26 -1.01 -2.90 -7.64
C ALA A 26 0.44 -3.02 -8.12
N HIS A 27 1.24 -1.97 -7.94
CA HIS A 27 2.68 -2.02 -8.24
C HIS A 27 3.42 -3.01 -7.34
N ALA A 28 3.15 -3.01 -6.03
CA ALA A 28 3.74 -3.96 -5.09
C ALA A 28 3.37 -5.40 -5.43
N HIS A 29 2.10 -5.66 -5.77
CA HIS A 29 1.62 -6.95 -6.23
C HIS A 29 2.36 -7.43 -7.49
N ALA A 30 2.48 -6.55 -8.50
CA ALA A 30 3.18 -6.86 -9.74
C ALA A 30 4.67 -7.19 -9.51
N ARG A 31 5.33 -6.52 -8.55
CA ARG A 31 6.71 -6.83 -8.14
C ARG A 31 6.83 -8.17 -7.41
N HIS A 32 5.74 -8.64 -6.81
CA HIS A 32 5.66 -9.91 -6.13
C HIS A 32 5.31 -11.08 -7.09
N ALA A 33 5.12 -10.80 -8.38
CA ALA A 33 4.78 -11.81 -9.38
C ALA A 33 5.82 -12.95 -9.40
N GLY A 34 5.33 -14.17 -9.17
CA GLY A 34 6.15 -15.39 -9.12
C GLY A 34 6.76 -15.71 -7.75
N ILE A 35 6.57 -14.86 -6.74
CA ILE A 35 6.96 -15.15 -5.35
C ILE A 35 5.70 -15.55 -4.58
N PRO A 36 5.63 -16.77 -4.01
CA PRO A 36 4.49 -17.15 -3.19
C PRO A 36 4.45 -16.28 -1.92
N TYR A 37 3.25 -15.82 -1.57
CA TYR A 37 3.03 -15.13 -0.30
C TYR A 37 3.32 -16.08 0.87
N GLU A 38 3.91 -15.52 1.93
CA GLU A 38 3.97 -16.21 3.21
C GLU A 38 2.54 -16.43 3.74
N ASN A 39 2.33 -17.54 4.45
CA ASN A 39 1.07 -17.80 5.16
C ASN A 39 0.67 -16.59 6.04
N ARG A 40 -0.61 -16.25 6.02
CA ARG A 40 -1.17 -15.06 6.68
C ARG A 40 -0.93 -15.08 8.18
N GLU A 41 -1.17 -16.20 8.84
CA GLU A 41 -1.01 -16.33 10.29
C GLU A 41 0.45 -16.15 10.70
N ARG A 42 1.38 -16.79 9.99
CA ARG A 42 2.83 -16.63 10.22
C ARG A 42 3.26 -15.18 9.96
N TRP A 43 2.71 -14.58 8.91
CA TRP A 43 3.02 -13.20 8.56
C TRP A 43 2.54 -12.23 9.65
N LEU A 44 1.30 -12.41 10.14
CA LEU A 44 0.70 -11.59 11.20
C LEU A 44 1.39 -11.77 12.55
N GLN A 45 1.87 -12.97 12.89
CA GLN A 45 2.66 -13.20 14.12
C GLN A 45 3.91 -12.33 14.19
N ARG A 46 4.50 -11.98 13.04
CA ARG A 46 5.69 -11.12 12.94
C ARG A 46 5.36 -9.68 12.56
N LEU A 47 4.09 -9.31 12.48
CA LEU A 47 3.69 -7.95 12.12
C LEU A 47 4.25 -6.89 13.09
N PRO A 48 4.22 -7.06 14.43
CA PRO A 48 4.79 -6.07 15.34
C PRO A 48 6.29 -5.85 15.14
N GLU A 49 7.06 -6.92 14.93
CA GLU A 49 8.50 -6.88 14.63
C GLU A 49 8.76 -6.07 13.34
N ARG A 50 8.02 -6.36 12.27
CA ARG A 50 8.14 -5.68 10.98
C ARG A 50 7.76 -4.19 11.04
N LEU A 51 6.76 -3.85 11.86
CA LEU A 51 6.38 -2.46 12.08
C LEU A 51 7.45 -1.70 12.87
N HIS A 52 8.08 -2.33 13.86
CA HIS A 52 9.22 -1.74 14.56
C HIS A 52 10.41 -1.51 13.61
N ASP A 53 10.78 -2.51 12.80
CA ASP A 53 11.86 -2.35 11.81
C ASP A 53 11.56 -1.20 10.84
N LEU A 54 10.32 -1.09 10.35
CA LEU A 54 9.90 0.01 9.48
C LEU A 54 9.98 1.36 10.21
N ALA A 55 9.53 1.43 11.46
CA ALA A 55 9.61 2.64 12.27
C ALA A 55 11.06 3.08 12.51
N ASP A 56 11.96 2.14 12.80
CA ASP A 56 13.39 2.43 13.00
C ASP A 56 14.06 2.96 11.72
N LEU A 57 13.67 2.43 10.55
CA LEU A 57 14.15 2.95 9.26
C LEU A 57 13.66 4.39 9.00
N ILE A 58 12.41 4.69 9.36
CA ILE A 58 11.82 6.03 9.22
C ILE A 58 12.49 7.02 10.17
N LEU A 59 12.56 6.67 11.47
CA LEU A 59 13.17 7.51 12.50
C LEU A 59 14.67 7.72 12.27
N GLY A 60 15.35 6.71 11.73
CA GLY A 60 16.75 6.80 11.32
C GLY A 60 16.99 7.64 10.06
N GLY A 61 15.95 8.19 9.43
CA GLY A 61 16.05 8.99 8.20
C GLY A 61 16.55 8.19 6.99
N ARG A 62 16.42 6.85 7.02
CA ARG A 62 16.92 5.96 5.96
C ARG A 62 15.91 5.75 4.83
N MET A 63 14.72 6.30 4.97
CA MET A 63 13.65 6.26 3.96
C MET A 63 13.11 7.65 3.68
N ASN A 64 12.93 7.96 2.41
CA ASN A 64 12.16 9.12 1.97
C ASN A 64 10.66 8.79 1.89
N THR A 65 9.82 9.81 1.73
CA THR A 65 8.36 9.68 1.70
C THR A 65 7.85 8.67 0.67
N SER A 66 8.43 8.63 -0.53
CA SER A 66 8.03 7.66 -1.56
C SER A 66 8.38 6.23 -1.14
N GLN A 67 9.57 6.01 -0.58
CA GLN A 67 9.99 4.70 -0.06
C GLN A 67 9.09 4.22 1.09
N ILE A 68 8.63 5.15 1.94
CA ILE A 68 7.67 4.83 3.00
C ILE A 68 6.32 4.42 2.39
N ALA A 69 5.81 5.17 1.41
CA ALA A 69 4.56 4.84 0.73
C ALA A 69 4.63 3.48 0.02
N ASP A 70 5.73 3.18 -0.67
CA ASP A 70 5.99 1.88 -1.30
C ASP A 70 6.04 0.75 -0.27
N ALA A 71 6.74 0.95 0.86
CA ALA A 71 6.86 -0.05 1.92
C ALA A 71 5.49 -0.35 2.57
N LEU A 72 4.67 0.68 2.79
CA LEU A 72 3.30 0.52 3.30
C LEU A 72 2.40 -0.20 2.29
N ALA A 73 2.47 0.15 1.01
CA ALA A 73 1.71 -0.54 -0.03
C ALA A 73 2.08 -2.02 -0.15
N ALA A 74 3.38 -2.34 -0.07
CA ALA A 74 3.85 -3.73 -0.04
C ALA A 74 3.42 -4.49 1.22
N LEU A 75 3.31 -3.80 2.36
CA LEU A 75 2.80 -4.38 3.60
C LEU A 75 1.30 -4.71 3.48
N ILE A 76 0.50 -3.80 2.90
CA ILE A 76 -0.93 -4.01 2.65
C ILE A 76 -1.14 -5.17 1.67
N ASP A 77 -0.45 -5.16 0.52
CA ASP A 77 -0.53 -6.23 -0.48
C ASP A 77 -0.28 -7.62 0.13
N ARG A 78 0.74 -7.73 0.99
CA ARG A 78 1.06 -8.99 1.66
C ARG A 78 -0.02 -9.44 2.64
N ILE A 79 -0.66 -8.53 3.37
CA ILE A 79 -1.75 -8.89 4.29
C ILE A 79 -2.99 -9.34 3.51
N GLU A 80 -3.34 -8.61 2.44
CA GLU A 80 -4.53 -8.88 1.63
C GLU A 80 -4.41 -10.20 0.86
N ASN A 81 -3.25 -10.46 0.26
CA ASN A 81 -3.02 -11.61 -0.61
C ASN A 81 -2.37 -12.83 0.08
N ALA A 82 -1.99 -12.72 1.37
CA ALA A 82 -1.47 -13.87 2.09
C ALA A 82 -2.53 -14.99 2.22
N PRO A 83 -2.18 -16.24 1.87
CA PRO A 83 -3.08 -17.37 2.03
C PRO A 83 -3.35 -17.59 3.52
N ALA A 84 -4.63 -17.74 3.87
CA ALA A 84 -5.02 -18.21 5.20
C ALA A 84 -4.73 -19.70 5.32
N ASP A 85 -4.40 -20.17 6.52
CA ASP A 85 -4.20 -21.59 6.76
C ASP A 85 -5.52 -22.36 6.60
N ASP A 86 -5.58 -23.33 5.68
CA ASP A 86 -6.75 -24.19 5.42
C ASP A 86 -6.90 -25.28 6.51
N HIS A 87 -6.67 -24.96 7.78
CA HIS A 87 -6.82 -25.88 8.91
C HIS A 87 -8.29 -26.28 9.20
N ARG A 88 -9.21 -26.07 8.25
CA ARG A 88 -10.64 -26.29 8.42
C ARG A 88 -11.31 -27.17 7.36
N ARG A 89 -10.54 -28.06 6.72
CA ARG A 89 -11.10 -29.16 5.92
C ARG A 89 -10.36 -30.46 6.20
N HIS A 90 -10.62 -31.06 7.35
CA HIS A 90 -10.62 -32.51 7.60
C HIS A 90 -10.69 -32.75 9.12
N TYR A 91 -11.91 -32.85 9.65
CA TYR A 91 -12.23 -33.71 10.80
C TYR A 91 -13.73 -33.98 10.81
#